data_AF-E2BAL7-F1
#
_entry.id   AF-E2BAL7-F1
#
_cell.length_a   1.000
_cell.length_b   1.000
_cell.length_c   1.000
_cell.angle_alpha   90.00
_cell.angle_beta   90.00
_cell.angle_gamma   90.00
#
_symmetry.space_group_name_H-M   'P 1'
#
loop_
_entity.id
_entity.type
_entity.pdbx_description
1 polymer ?
#
loop_
_entity_poly.entity_id
_entity_poly.type
_entity_poly.pdbx_seq_one_letter_code
_entity_poly.pdbx_strand_id
1 'polypeptide(L)' 'NHEGSAGKMEVDAMIEMFQRFETLYGLKYFNYIGDGDSKTFKGSLDAQPYGDVLIAKKECIDHVQKCMGTRLR' A
#
# COMPACT_ATOMS: atom_id res chain seq x y z
N ASN A 1 -10.80 -17.44 -1.57
CA ASN A 1 -9.64 -18.21 -1.08
C ASN A 1 -8.46 -17.77 -1.94
N HIS A 2 -7.34 -17.34 -1.36
CA HIS A 2 -6.20 -16.81 -2.13
C HIS A 2 -5.07 -17.83 -2.16
N GLU A 3 -4.49 -18.06 -3.33
CA GLU A 3 -3.32 -18.91 -3.51
C GLU A 3 -2.07 -18.03 -3.63
N GLY A 4 -1.24 -18.06 -2.59
CA GLY A 4 -0.01 -17.25 -2.54
C GLY A 4 0.47 -16.99 -1.11
N SER A 5 1.58 -16.26 -0.99
CA SER A 5 2.08 -15.78 0.29
C SER A 5 1.18 -14.68 0.84
N ALA A 6 1.17 -14.49 2.16
CA ALA A 6 0.42 -13.41 2.80
C ALA A 6 0.75 -12.03 2.19
N GLY A 7 2.03 -11.76 1.92
CA GLY A 7 2.44 -10.50 1.28
C GLY A 7 1.94 -10.34 -0.16
N LYS A 8 1.75 -11.43 -0.91
CA LYS A 8 1.15 -11.37 -2.24
C LYS A 8 -0.36 -11.07 -2.14
N MET A 9 -1.04 -11.65 -1.15
CA MET A 9 -2.45 -11.38 -0.90
C MET A 9 -2.70 -9.89 -0.64
N GLU A 10 -1.83 -9.25 0.13
CA GLU A 10 -1.94 -7.82 0.44
C GLU A 10 -1.75 -6.93 -0.80
N VAL A 11 -0.78 -7.28 -1.66
CA VAL A 11 -0.55 -6.60 -2.93
C VAL A 11 -1.78 -6.74 -3.85
N ASP A 12 -2.25 -7.96 -4.06
CA ASP A 12 -3.36 -8.25 -4.96
C ASP A 12 -4.64 -7.56 -4.48
N ALA A 13 -4.94 -7.61 -3.17
CA ALA A 13 -6.10 -6.94 -2.59
C ALA A 13 -6.05 -5.41 -2.73
N MET A 14 -4.86 -4.81 -2.58
CA MET A 14 -4.67 -3.37 -2.74
C MET A 14 -4.87 -2.92 -4.18
N ILE A 15 -4.33 -3.67 -5.16
CA ILE A 15 -4.53 -3.41 -6.59
C ILE A 15 -6.01 -3.53 -6.95
N GLU A 16 -6.67 -4.60 -6.52
CA GLU A 16 -8.10 -4.80 -6.77
C GLU A 16 -8.93 -3.64 -6.19
N MET A 17 -8.63 -3.22 -4.96
CA MET A 17 -9.32 -2.09 -4.33
C MET A 17 -9.16 -0.80 -5.14
N PHE A 18 -7.95 -0.51 -5.62
CA PHE A 18 -7.65 0.69 -6.39
C PHE A 18 -8.36 0.73 -7.74
N GLN A 19 -8.31 -0.36 -8.51
CA GLN A 19 -8.98 -0.49 -9.80
C GLN A 19 -10.50 -0.42 -9.64
N ARG A 20 -11.04 -1.07 -8.60
CA ARG A 20 -12.46 -1.05 -8.31
C ARG A 20 -12.95 0.35 -7.94
N PHE A 21 -12.17 1.12 -7.19
CA PHE A 21 -12.55 2.47 -6.80
C PHE A 21 -12.57 3.44 -7.98
N GLU A 22 -11.59 3.32 -8.88
CA GLU A 22 -11.56 4.06 -10.14
C GLU A 22 -12.77 3.68 -11.01
N THR A 23 -13.07 2.39 -11.14
CA THR A 23 -14.20 1.92 -11.96
C THR A 23 -15.55 2.37 -11.40
N LEU A 24 -15.73 2.38 -10.07
CA LEU A 24 -17.02 2.71 -9.44
C LEU A 24 -17.25 4.22 -9.29
N TYR A 25 -16.20 4.99 -9.02
CA TYR A 25 -16.32 6.40 -8.62
C TYR A 25 -15.51 7.36 -9.49
N GLY A 26 -14.64 6.86 -10.38
CA GLY A 26 -13.73 7.70 -11.16
C GLY A 26 -12.64 8.37 -10.31
N LEU A 27 -12.37 7.84 -9.11
CA LEU A 27 -11.42 8.42 -8.15
C LEU A 27 -10.17 7.55 -8.02
N LYS A 28 -9.02 8.21 -7.90
CA LYS A 28 -7.70 7.56 -7.75
C LYS A 28 -7.12 7.85 -6.37
N TYR A 29 -6.50 6.85 -5.76
CA TYR A 29 -5.73 7.02 -4.53
C TYR A 29 -4.31 7.49 -4.84
N PHE A 30 -3.88 8.58 -4.21
CA PHE A 30 -2.52 9.12 -4.36
C PHE A 30 -1.58 8.71 -3.22
N ASN A 31 -2.12 8.33 -2.06
CA ASN A 31 -1.33 8.02 -0.88
C ASN A 31 -1.67 6.62 -0.38
N TYR A 32 -0.63 5.82 -0.11
CA TYR A 32 -0.71 4.55 0.58
C TYR A 32 -0.14 4.71 1.99
N ILE A 33 -0.87 4.28 3.02
CA ILE A 33 -0.41 4.28 4.41
C ILE A 33 -0.02 2.85 4.79
N GLY A 34 1.24 2.63 5.16
CA GLY A 34 1.75 1.31 5.57
C GLY A 34 2.54 1.35 6.89
N ASP A 35 2.62 0.21 7.57
CA ASP A 35 3.40 0.01 8.81
C ASP A 35 4.81 -0.48 8.48
N GLY A 36 5.67 0.37 7.89
CA GLY A 36 7.00 -0.06 7.45
C GLY A 36 7.00 -1.02 6.26
N ASP A 37 5.82 -1.48 5.79
CA ASP A 37 5.74 -2.47 4.74
C ASP A 37 6.31 -1.93 3.42
N SER A 38 7.36 -2.60 2.94
CA SER A 38 8.11 -2.18 1.77
C SER A 38 7.84 -3.10 0.57
N LYS A 39 7.35 -4.32 0.80
CA LYS A 39 7.11 -5.32 -0.25
C LYS A 39 5.78 -5.04 -0.95
N THR A 40 4.74 -4.76 -0.17
CA THR A 40 3.41 -4.43 -0.66
C THR A 40 3.40 -3.12 -1.41
N PHE A 41 4.10 -2.10 -0.88
CA PHE A 41 4.25 -0.84 -1.59
C PHE A 41 4.99 -1.01 -2.93
N LYS A 42 6.09 -1.77 -2.95
CA LYS A 42 6.84 -2.01 -4.20
C LYS A 42 6.01 -2.83 -5.20
N GLY A 43 5.27 -3.85 -4.75
CA GLY A 43 4.39 -4.63 -5.61
C GLY A 43 3.25 -3.79 -6.20
N SER A 44 2.66 -2.89 -5.41
CA SER A 44 1.64 -1.97 -5.90
C SER A 44 2.19 -0.93 -6.90
N LEU A 45 3.41 -0.43 -6.69
CA LEU A 45 4.08 0.46 -7.65
C LEU A 45 4.39 -0.23 -8.97
N ASP A 46 4.89 -1.47 -8.93
CA ASP A 46 5.22 -2.26 -10.12
C ASP A 46 3.97 -2.56 -10.96
N ALA A 47 2.86 -2.88 -10.28
CA ALA A 47 1.58 -3.15 -10.91
C ALA A 47 0.95 -1.93 -11.60
N GLN A 48 1.41 -0.70 -11.30
CA GLN A 48 0.94 0.56 -11.89
C GLN A 48 -0.59 0.58 -12.10
N PRO A 49 -1.39 0.49 -11.01
CA PRO A 49 -2.83 0.24 -11.08
C PRO A 49 -3.60 1.29 -11.89
N TYR A 50 -3.08 2.52 -11.95
CA TYR A 50 -3.65 3.64 -12.71
C TYR A 50 -2.86 4.00 -13.97
N GLY A 51 -1.64 3.48 -14.17
CA GLY A 51 -0.75 3.83 -15.29
C GLY A 51 -0.13 5.24 -15.23
N ASP A 52 -0.94 6.28 -14.99
CA ASP A 52 -0.49 7.69 -14.99
C ASP A 52 -0.20 8.26 -13.59
N VAL A 53 -0.59 7.56 -12.52
CA VAL A 53 -0.45 8.05 -11.14
C VAL A 53 0.56 7.21 -10.35
N LEU A 54 1.56 7.90 -9.80
CA LEU A 54 2.47 7.32 -8.81
C LEU A 54 1.87 7.46 -7.40
N ILE A 55 1.74 6.32 -6.72
CA ILE A 55 1.25 6.27 -5.34
C ILE A 55 2.40 6.62 -4.38
N ALA A 56 2.19 7.60 -3.51
CA ALA A 56 3.15 7.98 -2.48
C ALA A 56 2.97 7.13 -1.21
N LYS A 57 4.05 6.52 -0.71
CA LYS A 57 4.05 5.85 0.59
C LYS A 57 4.07 6.88 1.72
N LYS A 58 3.26 6.65 2.74
CA LYS A 58 3.30 7.29 4.05
C LYS A 58 3.36 6.20 5.12
N GLU A 59 4.00 6.53 6.22
CA GLU A 59 4.11 5.63 7.38
C GLU A 59 2.90 5.83 8.28
N CYS A 60 2.38 4.73 8.84
CA CYS A 60 1.33 4.83 9.84
C CYS A 60 1.89 5.42 11.16
N ILE A 61 1.04 6.10 11.92
CA ILE A 61 1.46 6.78 13.15
C ILE A 61 2.04 5.81 14.19
N ASP A 62 1.46 4.61 14.29
CA ASP A 62 1.94 3.56 15.20
C ASP A 62 3.36 3.11 14.84
N HIS A 63 3.67 2.96 13.55
CA HIS A 63 5.02 2.67 13.08
C HIS A 63 6.01 3.77 13.49
N VAL A 64 5.64 5.03 13.23
CA VAL A 64 6.46 6.20 13.57
C VAL A 64 6.70 6.25 15.08
N GLN A 65 5.68 6.00 15.89
CA GLN A 65 5.79 5.99 17.35
C GLN A 65 6.73 4.89 17.84
N LYS A 66 6.62 3.66 17.32
CA LYS A 66 7.54 2.55 17.64
C LYS A 66 8.99 2.90 17.27
N CYS A 67 9.21 3.45 16.07
CA CYS A 67 10.54 3.87 15.61
C CYS A 67 11.14 5.01 16.43
N MET A 68 10.33 5.93 16.93
CA MET A 68 10.80 7.00 17.81
C MET A 68 11.09 6.49 19.23
N GLY A 69 10.26 5.58 19.76
CA GLY A 69 10.42 5.02 21.10
C GLY A 69 11.64 4.11 21.26
N THR A 70 12.04 3.38 20.22
CA THR A 70 13.23 2.50 20.25
C THR A 70 14.56 3.25 20.19
N ARG A 71 14.57 4.50 19.69
CA ARG A 71 15.78 5.30 19.49
C ARG A 71 16.21 6.11 20.72
N LEU A 72 15.41 6.09 21.78
CA LEU A 72 15.61 6.80 23.04
C LEU A 72 16.05 5.88 24.20
N ARG A 73 16.44 4.64 23.90
CA ARG A 73 16.88 3.66 24.90
C ARG A 73 18.35 3.33 24.75
#